data_AF-A0A947GMY4-F1
#
_entry.id   AF-A0A947GMY4-F1
#
_cell.length_a   1.000
_cell.length_b   1.000
_cell.length_c   1.000
_cell.angle_alpha   90.00
_cell.angle_beta   90.00
_cell.angle_gamma   90.00
#
_symmetry.space_group_name_H-M   'P 1'
#
loop_
_entity.id
_entity.type
_entity.pdbx_description
1 polymer ?
#
loop_
_entity_poly.entity_id
_entity_poly.type
_entity_poly.pdbx_seq_one_letter_code
_entity_poly.pdbx_strand_id
1 'polypeptide(L)' 'MRIVIKLTGHEKDLGGGFMVSRLLPAAARQSVGPFVFFDHFGPL' A
#
# COMPACT_ATOMS: atom_id res chain seq x y z
N MET A 1 16.22 -8.92 14.72
CA MET A 1 15.71 -8.17 13.56
C MET A 1 14.78 -7.08 14.08
N ARG A 2 14.96 -5.80 13.71
CA ARG A 2 14.15 -4.67 14.21
C ARG A 2 13.18 -4.20 13.12
N ILE A 3 11.90 -4.09 13.44
CA ILE A 3 10.92 -3.42 12.58
C ILE A 3 11.12 -1.91 12.72
N VAL A 4 11.41 -1.23 11.61
CA VAL A 4 11.72 0.22 11.62
C VAL A 4 10.51 1.06 11.26
N ILE A 5 9.65 0.59 10.35
CA ILE A 5 8.44 1.28 9.89
C ILE A 5 7.32 0.25 9.76
N LYS A 6 6.15 0.56 10.31
CA LYS A 6 4.90 -0.16 10.04
C LYS A 6 4.05 0.68 9.08
N LEU A 7 3.81 0.16 7.88
CA LEU A 7 2.85 0.75 6.95
C LEU A 7 1.47 0.17 7.22
N THR A 8 0.45 1.02 7.21
CA THR A 8 -0.96 0.62 7.27
C THR A 8 -1.58 1.02 5.95
N GLY A 9 -2.32 0.11 5.32
CA GLY A 9 -2.92 0.38 4.02
C GLY A 9 -4.07 1.38 4.10
N HIS A 10 -4.23 2.19 3.06
CA HIS A 10 -5.33 3.14 2.91
C HIS A 10 -6.21 2.74 1.72
N GLU A 11 -7.50 3.03 1.82
CA GLU A 11 -8.45 2.72 0.74
C GLU A 11 -8.10 3.52 -0.52
N LYS A 12 -8.09 2.81 -1.65
CA LYS A 12 -7.85 3.40 -2.95
C LYS A 12 -8.76 2.78 -4.00
N ASP A 13 -9.51 3.63 -4.69
CA ASP A 13 -10.25 3.24 -5.89
C ASP A 13 -9.28 3.14 -7.08
N LEU A 14 -9.30 2.00 -7.76
CA LEU A 14 -8.59 1.78 -9.03
C LEU A 14 -9.47 2.08 -10.25
N GLY A 15 -10.74 2.44 -10.05
CA GLY A 15 -11.75 2.73 -11.05
C GLY A 15 -12.93 1.76 -10.96
N GLY A 16 -14.12 2.23 -11.35
CA GLY A 16 -15.33 1.39 -11.40
C GLY A 16 -15.81 0.89 -10.04
N GLY A 17 -15.40 1.54 -8.94
CA GLY A 17 -15.72 1.12 -7.58
C GLY A 17 -14.84 -0.04 -7.07
N PHE A 18 -13.75 -0.35 -7.77
CA PHE A 18 -12.83 -1.40 -7.36
C PHE A 18 -11.84 -0.88 -6.30
N MET A 19 -12.17 -1.13 -5.04
CA MET A 19 -11.38 -0.69 -3.89
C MET A 19 -10.27 -1.67 -3.53
N VAL A 20 -9.08 -1.13 -3.21
CA VAL A 20 -7.93 -1.87 -2.69
C VAL A 20 -7.37 -1.20 -1.43
N SER A 21 -6.54 -1.93 -0.69
CA SER A 21 -5.75 -1.36 0.41
C SER A 21 -4.34 -1.07 -0.07
N ARG A 22 -4.02 0.20 -0.31
CA ARG A 22 -2.72 0.65 -0.83
C ARG A 22 -1.70 0.84 0.30
N LEU A 23 -0.56 0.15 0.21
CA LEU A 23 0.56 0.31 1.14
C LEU A 23 1.68 1.19 0.57
N LEU A 24 1.88 1.21 -0.74
CA LEU A 24 2.85 2.08 -1.41
C LEU A 24 2.27 2.72 -2.67
N PRO A 25 2.59 4.01 -2.96
CA PRO A 25 3.38 4.92 -2.12
C PRO A 25 2.61 5.37 -0.87
N ALA A 26 3.33 5.60 0.23
CA ALA A 26 2.79 6.17 1.47
C ALA A 26 3.66 7.34 1.96
N ALA A 27 3.08 8.25 2.77
CA ALA A 27 3.81 9.40 3.29
C ALA A 27 5.10 9.01 4.03
N ALA A 28 5.06 7.94 4.83
CA ALA A 28 6.22 7.43 5.58
C ALA A 28 7.25 6.69 4.70
N ARG A 29 6.84 6.20 3.52
CA ARG A 29 7.74 5.49 2.59
C ARG A 29 7.17 5.49 1.17
N GLN A 30 7.94 6.06 0.24
CA GLN A 30 7.57 6.09 -1.18
C GLN A 30 7.87 4.77 -1.90
N SER A 31 8.96 4.07 -1.55
CA SER A 31 9.37 2.82 -2.18
C SER A 31 10.19 1.89 -1.27
N VAL A 32 10.27 0.61 -1.67
CA VAL A 32 11.19 -0.39 -1.12
C VAL A 32 12.06 -0.89 -2.26
N GLY A 33 13.25 -0.32 -2.42
CA GLY A 33 14.11 -0.61 -3.58
C GLY A 33 13.36 -0.32 -4.90
N PRO A 34 13.25 -1.28 -5.83
CA PRO A 34 12.55 -1.09 -7.09
C PRO A 34 11.01 -1.13 -6.96
N PHE A 35 10.46 -1.49 -5.79
CA PHE A 35 9.02 -1.60 -5.59
C PHE A 35 8.42 -0.23 -5.20
N VAL A 36 7.75 0.42 -6.15
CA VAL A 36 7.15 1.77 -6.02
C VAL A 36 5.63 1.77 -5.86
N PHE A 37 4.97 0.65 -6.17
CA PHE A 37 3.54 0.43 -5.96
C PHE A 37 3.31 -0.89 -5.25
N PHE A 38 2.41 -0.89 -4.27
CA PHE A 38 2.01 -2.10 -3.57
C PHE A 38 0.56 -1.96 -3.08
N ASP A 39 -0.33 -2.71 -3.71
CA ASP A 39 -1.75 -2.76 -3.39
C ASP A 39 -2.08 -4.17 -2.88
N HIS A 40 -2.74 -4.25 -1.73
CA HIS A 40 -3.35 -5.47 -1.24
C HIS A 40 -4.78 -5.53 -1.77
N PHE A 41 -5.05 -6.55 -2.58
CA PHE A 41 -6.37 -6.82 -3.14
C PHE A 41 -7.13 -7.74 -2.18
N GLY A 42 -8.25 -7.27 -1.63
CA GLY A 42 -9.08 -8.06 -0.72
C GLY A 42 -8.63 -8.08 0.76
N PRO A 43 -9.19 -8.98 1.58
CA PRO A 43 -10.24 -9.95 1.26
C PRO A 43 -11.63 -9.28 1.24
N LEU A 44 -12.68 -10.01 0.85
CA LEU A 44 -14.00 -9.75 1.45
C LEU A 44 -13.95 -10.17 2.93
#